data_AF-A0A1H4LFZ4-F1
#
_entry.id   AF-A0A1H4LFZ4-F1
#
_cell.length_a   1.000
_cell.length_b   1.000
_cell.length_c   1.000
_cell.angle_alpha   90.00
_cell.angle_beta   90.00
_cell.angle_gamma   90.00
#
_symmetry.space_group_name_H-M   'P 1'
#
loop_
_entity.id
_entity.type
_entity.pdbx_description
1 polymer ?
#
loop_
_entity_poly.entity_id
_entity_poly.type
_entity_poly.pdbx_seq_one_letter_code
_entity_poly.pdbx_strand_id
1 'polypeptide(L)'
;MIEHRERSEGRDVVAELRTAAASHEPDRIRMLARVTAGMAADGRSRGARTSPRRTWAPRLVGPVAGLAAAVAATGIAVVATDGAERPQTVRTSSEPAAPPAGAGVERRPGEEPGAGSQSDAERHTPSAYPTAAGPNHLAEPTVRSKGAINAHSNPYWAQSDITLTIGRPLTSLTVELRVADTGDVLSTGSWSSLPTGDVTTATRVEDGVLVYRWTLRKGATVPAGRHVFAGQYNHAEGDRDAGRDAYSASGNGASGAFAVRGDFPRFTVGD
;
A
#
# COMPACT_ATOMS: atom_id res chain seq x y z
N MET A 1 -11.69 11.48 -60.63
CA MET A 1 -12.32 10.28 -60.08
C MET A 1 -11.25 9.23 -59.83
N ILE A 2 -10.61 9.26 -58.65
CA ILE A 2 -9.85 8.13 -58.09
C ILE A 2 -9.99 8.27 -56.57
N GLU A 3 -10.93 7.53 -55.98
CA GLU A 3 -11.08 7.45 -54.52
C GLU A 3 -10.26 6.28 -53.97
N HIS A 4 -9.49 6.60 -52.92
CA HIS A 4 -9.23 5.81 -51.72
C HIS A 4 -9.00 4.30 -51.87
N ARG A 5 -7.72 3.94 -52.08
CA ARG A 5 -7.17 2.69 -51.58
C ARG A 5 -6.65 2.92 -50.14
N GLU A 6 -6.71 1.86 -49.34
CA GLU A 6 -6.12 1.66 -48.00
C GLU A 6 -7.08 1.82 -46.81
N ARG A 7 -7.96 0.81 -46.64
CA ARG A 7 -8.44 0.40 -45.31
C ARG A 7 -7.27 -0.29 -44.60
N SER A 8 -6.83 0.25 -43.47
CA SER A 8 -5.90 -0.44 -42.57
C SER A 8 -6.59 -1.65 -41.93
N GLU A 9 -6.13 -2.85 -42.27
CA GLU A 9 -6.45 -4.10 -41.59
C GLU A 9 -5.70 -4.15 -40.25
N GLY A 10 -6.33 -3.67 -39.18
CA GLY A 10 -5.82 -3.85 -37.81
C GLY A 10 -6.25 -5.22 -37.27
N ARG A 11 -5.31 -6.12 -37.01
CA ARG A 11 -5.59 -7.43 -36.39
C ARG A 11 -6.23 -7.24 -35.02
N ASP A 12 -7.38 -7.89 -34.78
CA ASP A 12 -8.04 -7.91 -33.47
C ASP A 12 -7.35 -8.92 -32.54
N VAL A 13 -6.31 -8.44 -31.88
CA VAL A 13 -5.47 -9.22 -30.95
C VAL A 13 -6.28 -9.85 -29.82
N VAL A 14 -7.36 -9.21 -29.37
CA VAL A 14 -8.18 -9.74 -28.26
C VAL A 14 -9.00 -10.94 -28.73
N ALA A 15 -9.56 -10.87 -29.94
CA ALA A 15 -10.25 -12.00 -30.54
C ALA A 15 -9.30 -13.18 -30.83
N GLU A 16 -8.08 -12.88 -31.30
CA GLU A 16 -7.04 -13.89 -31.53
C GLU A 16 -6.60 -14.56 -30.23
N LEU A 17 -6.37 -13.80 -29.16
CA LEU A 17 -6.02 -14.35 -27.84
C LEU A 17 -7.16 -15.23 -27.27
N ARG A 18 -8.42 -14.82 -27.42
CA ARG A 18 -9.57 -15.64 -26.99
C ARG A 18 -9.66 -16.94 -27.78
N THR A 19 -9.40 -16.89 -29.08
CA THR A 19 -9.40 -18.07 -29.95
C THR A 19 -8.25 -19.02 -29.61
N ALA A 20 -7.06 -18.48 -29.38
CA ALA A 20 -5.88 -19.24 -28.95
C ALA A 20 -6.06 -19.86 -27.56
N ALA A 21 -6.71 -19.15 -26.64
CA ALA A 21 -7.04 -19.69 -25.32
C ALA A 21 -8.09 -20.81 -25.40
N ALA A 22 -9.08 -20.69 -26.29
CA ALA A 22 -10.11 -21.71 -26.49
C ALA A 22 -9.58 -22.99 -27.15
N SER A 23 -8.54 -22.89 -27.98
CA SER A 23 -7.89 -24.04 -28.62
C SER A 23 -6.77 -24.67 -27.78
N HIS A 24 -6.35 -24.02 -26.70
CA HIS A 24 -5.33 -24.57 -25.82
C HIS A 24 -5.92 -25.65 -24.89
N GLU A 25 -5.52 -26.90 -25.10
CA GLU A 25 -5.84 -28.01 -24.20
C GLU A 25 -4.63 -28.30 -23.29
N PRO A 26 -4.72 -28.01 -21.98
CA PRO A 26 -3.63 -28.28 -21.05
C PRO A 26 -3.41 -29.80 -20.87
N ASP A 27 -2.16 -30.25 -20.94
CA ASP A 27 -1.78 -31.64 -20.63
C ASP A 27 -1.95 -31.91 -19.13
N ARG A 28 -3.15 -32.40 -18.78
CA ARG A 28 -3.52 -32.71 -17.40
C ARG A 28 -2.64 -33.78 -16.77
N ILE A 29 -2.14 -34.74 -17.56
CA ILE A 29 -1.29 -35.82 -17.05
C ILE A 29 0.04 -35.22 -16.59
N ARG A 30 0.63 -34.33 -17.38
CA ARG A 30 1.88 -33.65 -17.02
C ARG A 30 1.71 -32.68 -15.85
N MET A 31 0.59 -31.95 -15.80
CA MET A 31 0.29 -31.06 -14.67
C MET A 31 0.16 -31.86 -13.36
N LEU A 32 -0.62 -32.95 -13.37
CA LEU A 32 -0.80 -33.81 -12.20
C LEU A 32 0.51 -34.50 -11.80
N ALA A 33 1.31 -34.97 -12.76
CA ALA A 33 2.62 -35.56 -12.46
C ALA A 33 3.55 -34.55 -11.74
N ARG A 34 3.53 -33.27 -12.16
CA ARG A 34 4.30 -32.22 -11.49
C ARG A 34 3.80 -31.92 -10.09
N VAL A 35 2.48 -31.89 -9.88
CA VAL A 35 1.86 -31.67 -8.56
C VAL A 35 2.20 -32.82 -7.62
N THR A 36 2.04 -34.08 -8.07
CA THR A 36 2.37 -35.27 -7.27
C THR A 36 3.87 -35.35 -6.97
N ALA A 37 4.74 -34.99 -7.93
CA ALA A 37 6.18 -34.91 -7.69
C ALA A 37 6.55 -33.82 -6.67
N GLY A 38 5.87 -32.67 -6.70
CA GLY A 38 6.02 -31.60 -5.71
C GLY A 38 5.60 -32.05 -4.31
N MET A 39 4.41 -32.65 -4.17
CA MET A 39 3.93 -33.18 -2.89
C MET A 39 4.87 -34.26 -2.31
N ALA A 40 5.46 -35.10 -3.17
CA ALA A 40 6.43 -36.11 -2.74
C ALA A 40 7.80 -35.50 -2.35
N ALA A 41 8.22 -34.39 -2.96
CA ALA A 41 9.44 -33.67 -2.61
C ALA A 41 9.30 -32.90 -1.28
N ASP A 42 8.12 -32.36 -1.00
CA ASP A 42 7.79 -31.70 0.27
C ASP A 42 7.71 -32.69 1.44
N GLY A 43 7.30 -33.93 1.17
CA GLY A 43 7.35 -35.03 2.14
C GLY A 43 8.79 -35.51 2.43
N ARG A 44 9.68 -35.53 1.43
CA ARG A 44 11.10 -35.90 1.62
C ARG A 44 11.94 -34.81 2.28
N SER A 45 11.54 -33.55 2.15
CA SER A 45 12.24 -32.43 2.80
C SER A 45 11.99 -32.35 4.31
N ARG A 46 10.99 -33.09 4.83
CA ARG A 46 10.71 -33.26 6.28
C ARG A 46 11.36 -34.51 6.89
N GLY A 47 12.16 -35.26 6.12
CA GLY A 47 12.82 -36.49 6.59
C GLY A 47 14.34 -36.42 6.56
N ALA A 48 14.94 -36.38 7.76
CA ALA A 48 16.32 -36.78 8.07
C ALA A 48 17.48 -36.02 7.38
N ARG A 49 17.96 -34.95 8.04
CA ARG A 49 19.39 -34.59 8.00
C ARG A 49 20.11 -35.16 9.22
N THR A 50 20.35 -36.47 9.19
CA THR A 50 21.36 -37.11 10.06
C THR A 50 22.56 -37.41 9.18
N SER A 51 23.54 -36.49 9.15
CA SER A 51 24.81 -36.72 8.48
C SER A 51 25.72 -37.54 9.41
N PRO A 52 26.20 -38.74 9.02
CA PRO A 52 27.31 -39.35 9.71
C PRO A 52 28.61 -38.72 9.19
N ARG A 53 29.39 -38.19 10.15
CA ARG A 53 30.78 -37.80 9.93
C ARG A 53 31.56 -38.99 9.37
N ARG A 54 32.12 -38.86 8.16
CA ARG A 54 33.17 -39.74 7.66
C ARG A 54 34.40 -38.94 7.30
N THR A 55 35.51 -39.49 7.75
CA THR A 55 36.87 -39.01 7.87
C THR A 55 37.55 -38.77 6.52
N TRP A 56 38.51 -37.85 6.58
CA TRP A 56 39.33 -37.31 5.51
C TRP A 56 40.43 -38.29 5.06
N ALA A 57 40.61 -38.46 3.74
CA ALA A 57 41.90 -38.80 3.12
C ALA A 57 41.90 -38.38 1.62
N PRO A 58 43.01 -37.84 1.07
CA PRO A 58 43.06 -37.21 -0.26
C PRO A 58 43.75 -38.06 -1.35
N ARG A 59 43.71 -37.55 -2.61
CA ARG A 59 44.50 -37.86 -3.84
C ARG A 59 43.75 -38.75 -4.88
N LEU A 60 43.68 -38.52 -6.21
CA LEU A 60 44.40 -37.70 -7.22
C LEU A 60 43.51 -37.44 -8.47
N VAL A 61 43.71 -36.30 -9.16
CA VAL A 61 43.84 -36.02 -10.63
C VAL A 61 43.05 -36.92 -11.62
N GLY A 62 42.22 -36.43 -12.56
CA GLY A 62 42.42 -35.41 -13.61
C GLY A 62 41.23 -35.35 -14.62
N PRO A 63 41.33 -34.61 -15.75
CA PRO A 63 40.28 -33.70 -16.24
C PRO A 63 39.45 -34.20 -17.44
N VAL A 64 38.20 -33.73 -17.60
CA VAL A 64 37.49 -33.72 -18.89
C VAL A 64 36.67 -32.43 -19.03
N ALA A 65 36.77 -31.88 -20.24
CA ALA A 65 36.37 -30.57 -20.69
C ALA A 65 34.86 -30.34 -20.87
N GLY A 66 34.48 -29.06 -20.77
CA GLY A 66 33.65 -28.34 -21.74
C GLY A 66 32.17 -28.73 -21.88
N LEU A 67 31.28 -27.81 -21.52
CA LEU A 67 30.45 -27.09 -22.51
C LEU A 67 29.76 -25.91 -21.82
N ALA A 68 29.98 -24.71 -22.35
CA ALA A 68 29.13 -23.56 -22.09
C ALA A 68 27.80 -23.74 -22.86
N ALA A 69 26.67 -23.49 -22.21
CA ALA A 69 25.42 -23.21 -22.91
C ALA A 69 24.53 -22.30 -22.05
N ALA A 70 24.31 -21.10 -22.57
CA ALA A 70 23.42 -20.09 -22.04
C ALA A 70 21.97 -20.56 -21.98
N VAL A 71 21.24 -20.14 -20.95
CA VAL A 71 19.77 -20.08 -20.99
C VAL A 71 19.35 -18.65 -20.76
N ALA A 72 18.99 -18.00 -21.88
CA ALA A 72 18.14 -16.83 -21.89
C ALA A 72 16.70 -17.26 -21.59
N ALA A 73 16.02 -16.52 -20.72
CA ALA A 73 14.57 -16.53 -20.60
C ALA A 73 14.14 -15.11 -20.19
N THR A 74 13.94 -14.24 -21.18
CA THR A 74 12.60 -13.73 -21.58
C THR A 74 11.84 -13.09 -20.43
N GLY A 75 12.19 -11.83 -20.15
CA GLY A 75 11.32 -10.90 -19.47
C GLY A 75 10.13 -10.56 -20.37
N ILE A 76 8.92 -10.72 -19.84
CA ILE A 76 7.69 -10.26 -20.48
C ILE A 76 7.66 -8.73 -20.31
N ALA A 77 7.78 -8.00 -21.42
CA ALA A 77 7.50 -6.57 -21.47
C ALA A 77 6.00 -6.38 -21.72
N VAL A 78 5.29 -5.78 -20.77
CA VAL A 78 3.94 -5.26 -21.01
C VAL A 78 4.10 -3.88 -21.63
N VAL A 79 3.86 -3.81 -22.94
CA VAL A 79 3.71 -2.54 -23.66
C VAL A 79 2.35 -1.97 -23.30
N ALA A 80 2.33 -0.91 -22.51
CA ALA A 80 1.14 -0.07 -22.36
C ALA A 80 1.03 0.80 -23.62
N THR A 81 0.14 0.42 -24.53
CA THR A 81 -0.35 1.31 -25.58
C THR A 81 -1.47 2.13 -24.95
N ASP A 82 -1.22 3.40 -24.65
CA ASP A 82 -2.31 4.35 -24.45
C ASP A 82 -2.35 5.30 -25.64
N GLY A 83 -3.47 5.23 -26.34
CA GLY A 83 -3.78 6.02 -27.52
C GLY A 83 -3.99 7.48 -27.13
N ALA A 84 -3.37 8.35 -27.90
CA ALA A 84 -3.67 9.75 -27.90
C ALA A 84 -5.09 9.99 -28.43
N GLU A 85 -5.94 10.64 -27.64
CA GLU A 85 -6.97 11.55 -28.16
C GLU A 85 -7.14 12.77 -27.25
N ARG A 86 -6.89 13.94 -27.84
CA ARG A 86 -7.22 15.31 -27.41
C ARG A 86 -7.65 16.03 -28.71
N PRO A 87 -8.51 17.08 -28.76
CA PRO A 87 -9.00 17.98 -27.69
C PRO A 87 -10.51 18.18 -27.65
N GLN A 88 -11.03 18.62 -26.50
CA GLN A 88 -12.17 19.55 -26.49
C GLN A 88 -11.78 20.78 -25.67
N THR A 89 -11.70 21.89 -26.37
CA THR A 89 -11.51 23.25 -25.88
C THR A 89 -12.83 23.77 -25.32
N VAL A 90 -12.88 24.11 -24.03
CA VAL A 90 -13.87 25.06 -23.52
C VAL A 90 -13.11 26.17 -22.81
N ARG A 91 -13.09 27.33 -23.46
CA ARG A 91 -12.80 28.62 -22.84
C ARG A 91 -14.09 29.11 -22.20
N THR A 92 -14.05 29.40 -20.91
CA THR A 92 -14.93 30.41 -20.32
C THR A 92 -14.07 31.36 -19.49
N SER A 93 -13.83 32.52 -20.09
CA SER A 93 -13.38 33.74 -19.42
C SER A 93 -14.56 34.32 -18.65
N SER A 94 -14.36 34.69 -17.38
CA SER A 94 -15.09 35.78 -16.72
C SER A 94 -14.42 36.09 -15.38
N GLU A 95 -13.46 37.00 -15.42
CA GLU A 95 -13.25 37.96 -14.34
C GLU A 95 -14.31 39.07 -14.46
N PRO A 96 -14.85 39.57 -13.35
CA PRO A 96 -14.61 40.98 -13.06
C PRO A 96 -14.46 41.35 -11.56
N ALA A 97 -13.43 42.18 -11.33
CA ALA A 97 -13.41 43.45 -10.61
C ALA A 97 -13.75 43.50 -9.10
N ALA A 98 -12.73 43.86 -8.33
CA ALA A 98 -12.81 44.43 -6.99
C ALA A 98 -13.50 45.82 -6.96
N PRO A 99 -14.22 46.16 -5.88
CA PRO A 99 -14.50 47.54 -5.51
C PRO A 99 -13.65 48.02 -4.31
N PRO A 100 -13.54 49.35 -4.12
CA PRO A 100 -12.42 49.98 -3.42
C PRO A 100 -12.58 50.10 -1.90
N ALA A 101 -11.43 50.28 -1.25
CA ALA A 101 -11.29 50.78 0.10
C ALA A 101 -11.90 52.18 0.24
N GLY A 102 -12.68 52.39 1.30
CA GLY A 102 -13.28 53.66 1.64
C GLY A 102 -13.83 53.66 3.06
N ALA A 103 -12.94 53.75 4.05
CA ALA A 103 -13.31 54.10 5.42
C ALA A 103 -12.21 55.00 6.01
N GLY A 104 -12.21 56.26 5.59
CA GLY A 104 -11.52 57.33 6.30
C GLY A 104 -12.32 57.66 7.56
N VAL A 105 -11.84 57.20 8.71
CA VAL A 105 -12.33 57.64 10.02
C VAL A 105 -11.40 58.78 10.46
N GLU A 106 -11.94 59.99 10.56
CA GLU A 106 -11.20 61.15 11.07
C GLU A 106 -11.96 61.85 12.22
N ARG A 107 -11.38 61.69 13.42
CA ARG A 107 -11.24 62.60 14.57
C ARG A 107 -12.48 63.22 15.27
N ARG A 108 -12.59 62.96 16.59
CA ARG A 108 -12.16 63.88 17.69
C ARG A 108 -12.28 63.25 19.12
N PRO A 109 -11.77 63.84 20.22
CA PRO A 109 -10.84 63.19 21.16
C PRO A 109 -11.21 63.27 22.67
N GLY A 110 -10.34 62.73 23.54
CA GLY A 110 -10.35 62.85 25.02
C GLY A 110 -10.66 61.50 25.68
N GLU A 111 -9.93 60.95 26.63
CA GLU A 111 -8.91 61.42 27.57
C GLU A 111 -8.07 60.20 28.03
N GLU A 112 -6.76 60.37 28.17
CA GLU A 112 -5.83 59.53 28.94
C GLU A 112 -5.74 60.10 30.39
N PRO A 113 -4.99 59.54 31.38
CA PRO A 113 -4.07 58.39 31.35
C PRO A 113 -4.14 57.43 32.56
N GLY A 114 -3.47 56.29 32.46
CA GLY A 114 -3.15 55.41 33.59
C GLY A 114 -1.96 54.50 33.27
N ALA A 115 -0.75 55.05 33.44
CA ALA A 115 0.53 54.45 33.14
C ALA A 115 0.85 53.18 33.97
N GLY A 116 1.69 52.31 33.39
CA GLY A 116 2.33 51.22 34.13
C GLY A 116 3.09 50.23 33.24
N SER A 117 4.11 50.70 32.52
CA SER A 117 5.14 49.85 31.89
C SER A 117 5.90 49.03 32.94
N GLN A 118 6.29 47.79 32.61
CA GLN A 118 7.70 47.44 32.45
C GLN A 118 7.91 46.05 31.83
N SER A 119 8.87 46.04 30.92
CA SER A 119 9.37 44.97 30.08
C SER A 119 10.06 43.85 30.87
N ASP A 120 10.06 42.63 30.32
CA ASP A 120 11.33 42.00 29.96
C ASP A 120 11.13 40.85 28.96
N ALA A 121 12.00 40.86 27.96
CA ALA A 121 12.09 39.86 26.92
C ALA A 121 12.95 38.70 27.41
N GLU A 122 12.41 37.48 27.41
CA GLU A 122 13.27 36.29 27.47
C GLU A 122 12.77 35.15 26.55
N ARG A 123 13.46 35.10 25.40
CA ARG A 123 13.89 33.91 24.64
C ARG A 123 12.87 32.78 24.40
N HIS A 124 12.45 32.72 23.14
CA HIS A 124 11.83 31.59 22.46
C HIS A 124 12.60 30.26 22.63
N THR A 125 11.90 29.24 23.13
CA THR A 125 12.04 27.84 22.70
C THR A 125 10.64 27.20 22.72
N PRO A 126 10.00 26.91 21.58
CA PRO A 126 8.79 26.11 21.58
C PRO A 126 9.17 24.63 21.74
N SER A 127 9.02 24.11 22.95
CA SER A 127 9.02 22.66 23.22
C SER A 127 7.75 22.08 22.62
N ALA A 128 7.85 21.50 21.42
CA ALA A 128 6.73 20.88 20.73
C ALA A 128 6.46 19.47 21.29
N TYR A 129 5.76 19.41 22.42
CA TYR A 129 4.97 18.24 22.81
C TYR A 129 3.49 18.59 22.58
N PRO A 130 2.72 17.90 21.72
CA PRO A 130 1.28 18.08 21.69
C PRO A 130 0.68 17.33 22.89
N THR A 131 0.64 18.03 24.03
CA THR A 131 -0.24 17.68 25.14
C THR A 131 -1.67 18.04 24.74
N ALA A 132 -2.55 17.03 24.79
CA ALA A 132 -4.01 17.12 24.80
C ALA A 132 -4.64 18.15 23.84
N ALA A 133 -5.05 17.68 22.66
CA ALA A 133 -6.05 18.38 21.87
C ALA A 133 -7.34 18.50 22.70
N GLY A 134 -7.68 19.74 23.08
CA GLY A 134 -9.00 20.09 23.61
C GLY A 134 -10.11 19.85 22.58
N PRO A 135 -11.39 19.98 22.98
CA PRO A 135 -12.54 19.61 22.17
C PRO A 135 -12.80 20.66 21.09
N ASN A 136 -11.90 20.79 20.14
CA ASN A 136 -12.23 21.35 18.84
C ASN A 136 -12.87 20.22 18.06
N HIS A 137 -14.19 20.32 17.95
CA HIS A 137 -15.03 19.62 17.00
C HIS A 137 -14.57 19.99 15.57
N LEU A 138 -13.38 19.54 15.16
CA LEU A 138 -13.03 19.35 13.76
C LEU A 138 -14.18 18.53 13.20
N ALA A 139 -14.90 19.08 12.22
CA ALA A 139 -16.02 18.41 11.55
C ALA A 139 -15.71 16.92 11.45
N GLU A 140 -16.59 16.07 12.01
CA GLU A 140 -16.29 14.65 12.24
C GLU A 140 -15.46 14.08 11.09
N PRO A 141 -14.31 13.45 11.37
CA PRO A 141 -13.37 13.09 10.33
C PRO A 141 -14.14 12.31 9.28
N THR A 142 -14.14 12.84 8.06
CA THR A 142 -14.82 12.24 6.90
C THR A 142 -14.20 10.88 6.52
N VAL A 143 -13.25 10.39 7.31
CA VAL A 143 -12.55 9.13 7.18
C VAL A 143 -12.91 8.24 8.37
N ARG A 144 -13.58 7.12 8.09
CA ARG A 144 -13.81 6.03 9.06
C ARG A 144 -12.85 4.88 8.77
N SER A 145 -12.47 4.12 9.78
CA SER A 145 -11.58 2.96 9.62
C SER A 145 -12.12 1.70 10.29
N LYS A 146 -11.73 0.53 9.77
CA LYS A 146 -11.99 -0.78 10.36
C LYS A 146 -10.82 -1.73 10.08
N GLY A 147 -10.37 -2.44 11.12
CA GLY A 147 -9.45 -3.57 11.00
C GLY A 147 -10.20 -4.90 11.00
N ALA A 148 -9.74 -5.87 10.23
CA ALA A 148 -10.25 -7.24 10.25
C ALA A 148 -9.15 -8.23 9.85
N ILE A 149 -9.20 -9.44 10.40
CA ILE A 149 -8.43 -10.56 9.86
C ILE A 149 -9.18 -11.12 8.66
N ASN A 150 -8.48 -11.34 7.54
CA ASN A 150 -9.07 -11.84 6.31
C ASN A 150 -9.60 -13.27 6.52
N ALA A 151 -10.81 -13.54 6.03
CA ALA A 151 -11.47 -14.84 6.20
C ALA A 151 -10.75 -16.02 5.52
N HIS A 152 -9.82 -15.76 4.59
CA HIS A 152 -8.99 -16.78 3.96
C HIS A 152 -7.65 -17.01 4.66
N SER A 153 -7.47 -16.41 5.85
CA SER A 153 -6.38 -16.79 6.75
C SER A 153 -6.53 -18.25 7.17
N ASN A 154 -5.44 -18.89 7.55
CA ASN A 154 -5.36 -20.31 7.88
C ASN A 154 -4.35 -20.53 9.02
N PRO A 155 -4.18 -21.77 9.54
CA PRO A 155 -3.34 -22.01 10.72
C PRO A 155 -1.86 -21.64 10.58
N TYR A 156 -1.33 -21.33 9.40
CA TYR A 156 0.09 -20.99 9.21
C TYR A 156 0.31 -19.58 8.64
N TRP A 157 -0.77 -18.91 8.25
CA TRP A 157 -0.72 -17.68 7.46
C TRP A 157 -1.96 -16.84 7.71
N ALA A 158 -1.76 -15.53 7.85
CA ALA A 158 -2.85 -14.59 7.99
C ALA A 158 -2.65 -13.33 7.15
N GLN A 159 -3.77 -12.68 6.86
CA GLN A 159 -3.80 -11.33 6.30
C GLN A 159 -4.62 -10.41 7.20
N SER A 160 -4.03 -9.27 7.55
CA SER A 160 -4.71 -8.19 8.26
C SER A 160 -5.16 -7.13 7.26
N ASP A 161 -6.46 -6.87 7.19
CA ASP A 161 -7.10 -5.90 6.31
C ASP A 161 -7.50 -4.64 7.08
N ILE A 162 -7.05 -3.48 6.58
CA ILE A 162 -7.47 -2.16 7.04
C ILE A 162 -8.36 -1.56 5.95
N THR A 163 -9.62 -1.30 6.29
CA THR A 163 -10.57 -0.62 5.42
C THR A 163 -10.73 0.83 5.85
N LEU A 164 -10.42 1.77 4.96
CA LEU A 164 -10.73 3.20 5.12
C LEU A 164 -11.96 3.56 4.28
N THR A 165 -12.94 4.22 4.87
CA THR A 165 -14.08 4.82 4.17
C THR A 165 -13.91 6.33 4.17
N ILE A 166 -13.66 6.91 3.00
CA ILE A 166 -13.29 8.31 2.80
C ILE A 166 -14.46 9.01 2.09
N GLY A 167 -15.05 10.04 2.70
CA GLY A 167 -16.17 10.78 2.09
C GLY A 167 -15.76 11.95 1.17
N ARG A 168 -14.52 12.45 1.26
CA ARG A 168 -13.97 13.49 0.37
C ARG A 168 -12.52 13.17 -0.01
N PRO A 169 -12.07 13.53 -1.23
CA PRO A 169 -10.72 13.19 -1.67
C PRO A 169 -9.62 13.66 -0.71
N LEU A 170 -8.61 12.81 -0.51
CA LEU A 170 -7.42 13.12 0.27
C LEU A 170 -6.25 13.48 -0.65
N THR A 171 -5.42 14.41 -0.21
CA THR A 171 -4.20 14.85 -0.91
C THR A 171 -2.93 14.32 -0.25
N SER A 172 -3.04 13.76 0.96
CA SER A 172 -1.99 12.97 1.59
C SER A 172 -2.61 11.86 2.42
N LEU A 173 -1.99 10.68 2.41
CA LEU A 173 -2.38 9.54 3.23
C LEU A 173 -1.13 8.77 3.63
N THR A 174 -1.02 8.43 4.91
CA THR A 174 -0.13 7.38 5.42
C THR A 174 -0.95 6.40 6.22
N VAL A 175 -0.82 5.11 5.90
CA VAL A 175 -1.43 4.00 6.64
C VAL A 175 -0.29 3.15 7.18
N GLU A 176 -0.35 2.83 8.47
CA GLU A 176 0.58 1.93 9.13
C GLU A 176 -0.20 0.77 9.76
N LEU A 177 0.21 -0.45 9.43
CA LEU A 177 -0.20 -1.69 10.10
C LEU A 177 0.97 -2.19 10.94
N ARG A 178 0.70 -2.53 12.20
CA ARG A 178 1.64 -3.10 13.15
C ARG A 178 1.14 -4.47 13.57
N VAL A 179 1.90 -5.50 13.23
CA VAL A 179 1.61 -6.90 13.56
C VAL A 179 2.61 -7.34 14.63
N ALA A 180 2.14 -7.58 15.84
CA ALA A 180 2.99 -8.00 16.96
C ALA A 180 3.51 -9.42 16.71
N ASP A 181 4.79 -9.67 16.88
CA ASP A 181 5.30 -11.03 16.81
C ASP A 181 4.77 -11.85 17.99
N THR A 182 3.98 -12.88 17.68
CA THR A 182 3.47 -13.85 18.65
C THR A 182 3.99 -15.26 18.38
N GLY A 183 5.04 -15.37 17.56
CA GLY A 183 5.59 -16.63 17.07
C GLY A 183 5.66 -16.63 15.55
N ASP A 184 6.87 -16.70 15.02
CA ASP A 184 7.20 -16.85 13.60
C ASP A 184 6.49 -15.86 12.65
N VAL A 185 6.22 -14.63 13.10
CA VAL A 185 5.61 -13.61 12.24
C VAL A 185 6.59 -13.14 11.17
N LEU A 186 6.31 -13.47 9.91
CA LEU A 186 7.15 -13.13 8.78
C LEU A 186 6.31 -12.64 7.61
N SER A 187 6.68 -11.49 7.03
CA SER A 187 5.96 -10.95 5.87
C SER A 187 6.00 -11.91 4.69
N THR A 188 4.84 -12.11 4.07
CA THR A 188 4.67 -12.77 2.77
C THR A 188 4.20 -11.80 1.70
N GLY A 189 3.99 -10.53 2.03
CA GLY A 189 3.65 -9.48 1.07
C GLY A 189 2.60 -8.50 1.58
N SER A 190 2.18 -7.61 0.69
CA SER A 190 1.18 -6.57 0.99
C SER A 190 0.53 -6.05 -0.27
N TRP A 191 -0.70 -5.57 -0.19
CA TRP A 191 -1.40 -4.91 -1.30
C TRP A 191 -2.28 -3.75 -0.81
N SER A 192 -2.73 -2.90 -1.72
CA SER A 192 -3.76 -1.89 -1.46
C SER A 192 -4.68 -1.73 -2.65
N SER A 193 -5.91 -1.27 -2.44
CA SER A 193 -6.85 -0.96 -3.53
C SER A 193 -6.53 0.33 -4.30
N LEU A 194 -5.56 1.12 -3.83
CA LEU A 194 -5.07 2.28 -4.57
C LEU A 194 -4.26 1.84 -5.80
N PRO A 195 -4.23 2.65 -6.88
CA PRO A 195 -3.34 2.38 -8.00
C PRO A 195 -1.89 2.25 -7.53
N THR A 196 -1.20 1.19 -8.01
CA THR A 196 0.18 0.90 -7.60
C THR A 196 1.14 2.08 -7.84
N GLY A 197 0.87 2.89 -8.86
CA GLY A 197 1.65 4.09 -9.19
C GLY A 197 1.49 5.26 -8.20
N ASP A 198 0.45 5.25 -7.36
CA ASP A 198 0.09 6.37 -6.47
C ASP A 198 0.60 6.17 -5.05
N VAL A 199 1.01 4.95 -4.69
CA VAL A 199 1.41 4.60 -3.32
C VAL A 199 2.85 4.08 -3.29
N THR A 200 3.55 4.38 -2.21
CA THR A 200 4.81 3.75 -1.86
C THR A 200 4.58 2.83 -0.67
N THR A 201 5.03 1.58 -0.77
CA THR A 201 4.89 0.60 0.31
C THR A 201 6.27 0.27 0.89
N ALA A 202 6.34 0.17 2.21
CA ALA A 202 7.52 -0.28 2.93
C ALA A 202 7.12 -1.33 3.97
N THR A 203 7.97 -2.35 4.14
CA THR A 203 7.81 -3.38 5.16
C THR A 203 9.10 -3.47 5.96
N ARG A 204 9.00 -3.52 7.28
CA ARG A 204 10.14 -3.60 8.19
C ARG A 204 9.75 -4.27 9.49
N VAL A 205 10.72 -4.81 10.21
CA VAL A 205 10.55 -5.29 11.59
C VAL A 205 11.20 -4.31 12.55
N GLU A 206 10.48 -3.88 13.57
CA GLU A 206 10.99 -3.01 14.65
C GLU A 206 10.53 -3.56 16.00
N ASP A 207 11.47 -3.80 16.91
CA ASP A 207 11.18 -4.21 18.30
C ASP A 207 10.19 -5.39 18.41
N GLY A 208 10.34 -6.41 17.55
CA GLY A 208 9.45 -7.57 17.52
C GLY A 208 8.07 -7.28 16.93
N VAL A 209 7.93 -6.22 16.13
CA VAL A 209 6.70 -5.86 15.42
C VAL A 209 6.97 -5.79 13.93
N LEU A 210 6.22 -6.54 13.15
CA LEU A 210 6.21 -6.43 11.70
C LEU A 210 5.32 -5.25 11.28
N VAL A 211 5.92 -4.26 10.62
CA VAL A 211 5.26 -3.01 10.24
C VAL A 211 5.16 -2.91 8.72
N TYR A 212 3.93 -2.70 8.23
CA TYR A 212 3.65 -2.31 6.86
C TYR A 212 3.26 -0.84 6.83
N ARG A 213 3.82 -0.09 5.89
CA ARG A 213 3.49 1.31 5.70
C ARG A 213 3.17 1.58 4.24
N TRP A 214 2.01 2.19 3.99
CA TRP A 214 1.60 2.73 2.71
C TRP A 214 1.58 4.24 2.79
N THR A 215 2.26 4.91 1.87
CA THR A 215 2.33 6.37 1.81
C THR A 215 1.94 6.84 0.42
N LEU A 216 0.93 7.69 0.34
CA LEU A 216 0.51 8.33 -0.91
C LEU A 216 1.65 9.19 -1.44
N ARG A 217 1.96 9.03 -2.73
CA ARG A 217 2.98 9.81 -3.42
C ARG A 217 2.52 11.25 -3.59
N LYS A 218 3.49 12.15 -3.60
CA LYS A 218 3.23 13.58 -3.84
C LYS A 218 2.52 13.76 -5.19
N GLY A 219 1.42 14.50 -5.20
CA GLY A 219 0.63 14.80 -6.41
C GLY A 219 -0.46 13.78 -6.72
N ALA A 220 -0.43 12.59 -6.10
CA ALA A 220 -1.55 11.65 -6.16
C ALA A 220 -2.67 12.07 -5.21
N THR A 221 -3.87 11.54 -5.44
CA THR A 221 -5.04 11.76 -4.57
C THR A 221 -5.71 10.43 -4.25
N VAL A 222 -6.35 10.34 -3.10
CA VAL A 222 -7.22 9.20 -2.76
C VAL A 222 -8.65 9.63 -3.00
N PRO A 223 -9.38 9.02 -3.95
CA PRO A 223 -10.78 9.34 -4.19
C PRO A 223 -11.66 9.06 -2.97
N ALA A 224 -12.81 9.73 -2.90
CA ALA A 224 -13.87 9.31 -2.00
C ALA A 224 -14.31 7.87 -2.32
N GLY A 225 -14.64 7.10 -1.29
CA GLY A 225 -14.99 5.69 -1.41
C GLY A 225 -14.34 4.82 -0.34
N ARG A 226 -14.41 3.51 -0.55
CA ARG A 226 -13.83 2.50 0.32
C ARG A 226 -12.50 2.03 -0.25
N HIS A 227 -11.45 2.05 0.56
CA HIS A 227 -10.11 1.61 0.20
C HIS A 227 -9.60 0.60 1.21
N VAL A 228 -8.91 -0.44 0.73
CA VAL A 228 -8.37 -1.52 1.57
C VAL A 228 -6.85 -1.56 1.46
N PHE A 229 -6.18 -1.77 2.59
CA PHE A 229 -4.75 -1.97 2.72
C PHE A 229 -4.53 -3.27 3.48
N ALA A 230 -3.68 -4.15 2.97
CA ALA A 230 -3.55 -5.50 3.49
C ALA A 230 -2.09 -5.91 3.69
N GLY A 231 -1.75 -6.31 4.92
CA GLY A 231 -0.46 -6.94 5.24
C GLY A 231 -0.64 -8.45 5.38
N GLN A 232 0.21 -9.22 4.72
CA GLN A 232 0.15 -10.68 4.67
C GLN A 232 1.40 -11.28 5.31
N TYR A 233 1.23 -12.24 6.20
CA TYR A 233 2.33 -12.81 6.98
C TYR A 233 2.09 -14.27 7.36
N ASN A 234 3.18 -15.03 7.48
CA ASN A 234 3.18 -16.31 8.17
C ASN A 234 3.13 -16.08 9.69
N HIS A 235 2.73 -17.10 10.43
CA HIS A 235 2.85 -17.18 11.88
C HIS A 235 3.03 -18.64 12.33
N ALA A 236 3.37 -18.83 13.60
CA ALA A 236 3.41 -20.16 14.22
C ALA A 236 2.07 -20.89 14.03
N GLU A 237 2.11 -22.22 13.88
CA GLU A 237 0.93 -23.03 13.62
C GLU A 237 -0.18 -22.85 14.67
N GLY A 238 -1.41 -22.71 14.18
CA GLY A 238 -2.63 -22.65 14.99
C GLY A 238 -3.36 -21.31 14.87
N ASP A 239 -4.27 -21.07 15.81
CA ASP A 239 -4.97 -19.78 15.89
C ASP A 239 -4.05 -18.72 16.47
N ARG A 240 -3.82 -17.66 15.70
CA ARG A 240 -3.02 -16.52 16.13
C ARG A 240 -3.89 -15.48 16.85
N ASP A 241 -3.45 -15.05 18.02
CA ASP A 241 -4.03 -13.89 18.70
C ASP A 241 -3.56 -12.57 18.06
N ALA A 242 -4.47 -11.91 17.33
CA ALA A 242 -4.26 -10.58 16.73
C ALA A 242 -4.57 -9.43 17.70
N GLY A 243 -4.89 -9.70 18.97
CA GLY A 243 -5.29 -8.68 19.95
C GLY A 243 -4.21 -7.66 20.34
N ARG A 244 -2.96 -7.90 19.92
CA ARG A 244 -1.82 -6.97 20.05
C ARG A 244 -1.47 -6.27 18.74
N ASP A 245 -2.19 -6.57 17.66
CA ASP A 245 -2.03 -5.91 16.37
C ASP A 245 -2.79 -4.59 16.37
N ALA A 246 -2.26 -3.59 15.68
CA ALA A 246 -2.84 -2.26 15.64
C ALA A 246 -2.61 -1.61 14.29
N TYR A 247 -3.44 -0.63 13.96
CA TYR A 247 -3.21 0.19 12.79
C TYR A 247 -3.48 1.67 13.07
N SER A 248 -2.90 2.51 12.21
CA SER A 248 -3.19 3.93 12.17
C SER A 248 -3.26 4.44 10.73
N ALA A 249 -4.05 5.47 10.50
CA ALA A 249 -4.03 6.20 9.25
C ALA A 249 -4.12 7.69 9.52
N SER A 250 -3.35 8.49 8.79
CA SER A 250 -3.34 9.95 8.92
C SER A 250 -3.07 10.62 7.60
N GLY A 251 -3.44 11.90 7.51
CA GLY A 251 -3.24 12.66 6.29
C GLY A 251 -4.04 13.96 6.25
N ASN A 252 -4.26 14.46 5.04
CA ASN A 252 -4.90 15.74 4.77
C ASN A 252 -5.81 15.60 3.53
N GLY A 253 -6.87 16.40 3.49
CA GLY A 253 -7.74 16.53 2.33
C GLY A 253 -8.59 17.80 2.42
N ALA A 254 -9.64 17.87 1.61
CA ALA A 254 -10.53 19.03 1.57
C ALA A 254 -11.26 19.31 2.90
N SER A 255 -11.45 18.29 3.74
CA SER A 255 -12.03 18.44 5.10
C SER A 255 -10.98 18.82 6.16
N GLY A 256 -9.72 19.04 5.78
CA GLY A 256 -8.60 19.28 6.69
C GLY A 256 -7.77 18.03 7.00
N ALA A 257 -6.96 18.13 8.05
CA ALA A 257 -6.16 17.02 8.55
C ALA A 257 -7.03 15.97 9.25
N PHE A 258 -6.63 14.70 9.18
CA PHE A 258 -7.28 13.62 9.92
C PHE A 258 -6.24 12.66 10.49
N ALA A 259 -6.65 11.97 11.56
CA ALA A 259 -5.93 10.83 12.11
C ALA A 259 -6.95 9.85 12.71
N VAL A 260 -6.79 8.57 12.39
CA VAL A 260 -7.58 7.47 12.93
C VAL A 260 -6.65 6.36 13.40
N ARG A 261 -7.09 5.63 14.42
CA ARG A 261 -6.42 4.42 14.93
C ARG A 261 -7.46 3.34 15.15
N GLY A 262 -7.03 2.10 15.11
CA GLY A 262 -7.87 0.98 15.49
C GLY A 262 -7.05 -0.27 15.78
N ASP A 263 -7.76 -1.30 16.18
CA ASP A 263 -7.24 -2.61 16.55
C ASP A 263 -7.81 -3.70 15.62
N PHE A 264 -7.40 -4.93 15.91
CA PHE A 264 -7.93 -6.13 15.28
C PHE A 264 -8.68 -6.98 16.31
N PRO A 265 -9.64 -7.81 15.86
CA PRO A 265 -10.35 -8.70 16.76
C PRO A 265 -9.40 -9.57 17.58
N ARG A 266 -9.66 -9.66 18.88
CA ARG A 266 -9.03 -10.68 19.72
C ARG A 266 -9.61 -12.03 19.38
N PHE A 267 -8.78 -13.06 19.38
CA PHE A 267 -9.32 -14.41 19.41
C PHE A 267 -9.77 -14.71 20.85
N THR A 268 -11.08 -14.82 21.06
CA THR A 268 -11.64 -15.38 22.29
C THR A 268 -11.97 -16.84 22.05
N VAL A 269 -11.30 -17.73 22.77
CA VAL A 269 -11.68 -19.15 22.81
C VAL A 269 -13.05 -19.25 23.50
N GLY A 270 -14.13 -19.56 22.76
CA GLY A 270 -15.40 -19.97 23.35
C GLY A 270 -16.71 -19.38 22.79
N ASP A 271 -16.88 -19.25 21.47
CA ASP A 271 -18.21 -19.18 20.83
C ASP A 271 -18.47 -20.44 19.99
#